data_AF-A0A1J3CG94-F1
#
_entry.id   AF-A0A1J3CG94-F1
#
_cell.length_a   1.000
_cell.length_b   1.000
_cell.length_c   1.000
_cell.angle_alpha   90.00
_cell.angle_beta   90.00
_cell.angle_gamma   90.00
#
_symmetry.space_group_name_H-M   'P 1'
#
loop_
_entity.id
_entity.type
_entity.pdbx_description
1 polymer ?
#
loop_
_entity_poly.entity_id
_entity_poly.type
_entity_poly.pdbx_seq_one_letter_code
_entity_poly.pdbx_strand_id
1 'polypeptide(L)'
;VRVVKAKDLPPGLITGGCDPYVEVKLGNYKGRTKHFDRKTNLPEWNQVFAFTKERIQSSVLEVFVKDKETLGRDDFLGKVVFDLNEIPTRVPPNSPLAPR
;
A
#
# COMPACT_ATOMS: atom_id res chain seq x y z
N VAL A 1 -2.57 8.51 0.77
CA VAL A 1 -2.39 7.29 -0.07
C VAL A 1 -3.56 6.35 0.19
N ARG A 2 -4.25 5.87 -0.85
CA ARG A 2 -5.36 4.92 -0.70
C ARG A 2 -4.94 3.57 -1.29
N VAL A 3 -4.90 2.54 -0.44
CA VAL A 3 -4.66 1.16 -0.82
C VAL A 3 -6.01 0.49 -1.03
N VAL A 4 -6.35 0.18 -2.28
CA VAL A 4 -7.67 -0.35 -2.63
C VAL A 4 -7.64 -1.89 -2.61
N LYS A 5 -6.85 -2.50 -3.49
CA LYS A 5 -6.79 -3.94 -3.69
C LYS A 5 -5.49 -4.37 -4.37
N ALA A 6 -5.20 -5.66 -4.31
CA ALA A 6 -4.20 -6.33 -5.14
C ALA A 6 -4.84 -7.53 -5.85
N LYS A 7 -4.17 -8.04 -6.89
CA LYS A 7 -4.62 -9.19 -7.65
C LYS A 7 -3.44 -10.08 -8.01
N ASP A 8 -3.74 -11.33 -8.30
CA ASP A 8 -2.78 -12.32 -8.82
C ASP A 8 -1.56 -12.49 -7.91
N LEU A 9 -1.79 -12.46 -6.58
CA LEU A 9 -0.73 -12.69 -5.61
C LEU A 9 -0.35 -14.18 -5.59
N PRO A 10 0.96 -14.52 -5.55
CA PRO A 10 1.40 -15.89 -5.44
C PRO A 10 1.03 -16.46 -4.05
N PRO A 11 0.82 -17.78 -3.95
CA PRO A 11 0.56 -18.42 -2.66
C PRO A 11 1.79 -18.31 -1.75
N GLY A 12 1.57 -18.19 -0.44
CA GLY A 12 2.62 -18.21 0.57
C GLY A 12 3.39 -19.52 0.56
N LEU A 13 4.71 -19.43 0.79
CA LEU A 13 5.62 -20.56 0.60
C LEU A 13 5.35 -21.71 1.58
N ILE A 14 4.86 -21.38 2.78
CA ILE A 14 4.74 -22.32 3.90
C ILE A 14 3.30 -22.81 4.06
N THR A 15 2.33 -21.89 4.04
CA THR A 15 0.93 -22.21 4.38
C THR A 15 0.08 -22.60 3.18
N GLY A 16 0.61 -22.45 1.95
CA GLY A 16 -0.10 -22.70 0.69
C GLY A 16 -1.28 -21.76 0.42
N GLY A 17 -1.51 -20.78 1.29
CA GLY A 17 -2.49 -19.71 1.15
C GLY A 17 -1.80 -18.36 1.22
N CYS A 18 -2.53 -17.29 0.91
CA CYS A 18 -2.00 -15.94 0.98
C CYS A 18 -2.86 -15.10 1.92
N ASP A 19 -2.28 -14.62 3.01
CA ASP A 19 -2.83 -13.69 3.99
C ASP A 19 -2.17 -12.31 3.82
N PRO A 20 -2.39 -11.63 2.67
CA PRO A 20 -1.60 -10.49 2.28
C PRO A 20 -1.94 -9.24 3.11
N TYR A 21 -0.92 -8.42 3.33
CA TYR A 21 -1.05 -7.06 3.84
C TYR A 21 -0.13 -6.10 3.10
N VAL A 22 -0.47 -4.81 3.17
CA VAL A 22 0.31 -3.74 2.55
C VAL A 22 0.95 -2.88 3.63
N GLU A 23 2.24 -2.66 3.50
CA GLU A 23 3.02 -1.73 4.32
C GLU A 23 3.36 -0.50 3.49
N VAL A 24 2.94 0.66 3.94
CA VAL A 24 3.22 1.95 3.30
C VAL A 24 4.25 2.69 4.15
N LYS A 25 5.37 3.09 3.55
CA LYS A 25 6.41 3.89 4.18
C LYS A 25 6.61 5.21 3.46
N LEU A 26 6.78 6.27 4.24
CA LEU A 26 7.10 7.60 3.73
C LEU A 26 8.06 8.27 4.72
N GLY A 27 9.36 8.22 4.41
CA GLY A 27 10.41 8.56 5.36
C GLY A 27 10.30 7.72 6.63
N ASN A 28 10.16 8.38 7.78
CA ASN A 28 10.00 7.71 9.08
C ASN A 28 8.56 7.25 9.38
N TYR A 29 7.58 7.63 8.56
CA TYR A 29 6.22 7.13 8.73
C TYR A 29 6.10 5.71 8.19
N LYS A 30 5.43 4.85 8.95
CA LYS A 30 5.10 3.48 8.56
C LYS A 30 3.65 3.16 8.92
N GLY A 31 2.84 2.87 7.91
CA GLY A 31 1.47 2.39 8.05
C GLY A 31 1.33 0.97 7.51
N ARG A 32 0.45 0.17 8.10
CA ARG A 32 0.14 -1.19 7.62
C ARG A 32 -1.36 -1.39 7.50
N THR A 33 -1.79 -2.13 6.49
CA THR A 33 -3.17 -2.62 6.42
C THR A 33 -3.38 -3.81 7.35
N LYS A 34 -4.64 -4.15 7.60
CA LYS A 34 -4.98 -5.47 8.18
C LYS A 34 -4.61 -6.56 7.17
N HIS A 35 -4.17 -7.72 7.65
CA HIS A 35 -4.06 -8.90 6.81
C HIS A 35 -5.45 -9.52 6.61
N PHE A 36 -5.58 -10.35 5.58
CA PHE A 36 -6.76 -11.16 5.36
C PHE A 36 -6.55 -12.52 6.01
N ASP A 37 -7.46 -12.97 6.87
CA ASP A 37 -7.39 -14.31 7.50
C ASP A 37 -7.96 -15.44 6.61
N ARG A 38 -8.29 -15.13 5.34
CA ARG A 38 -9.08 -16.01 4.46
C ARG A 38 -8.28 -16.59 3.30
N LYS A 39 -6.94 -16.58 3.32
CA LYS A 39 -6.10 -17.17 2.26
C LYS A 39 -6.57 -16.76 0.85
N THR A 40 -6.58 -15.45 0.58
CA THR A 40 -7.11 -14.88 -0.68
C THR A 40 -6.01 -14.28 -1.55
N ASN A 41 -6.03 -14.60 -2.84
CA ASN A 41 -5.15 -13.99 -3.84
C ASN A 41 -5.73 -12.70 -4.46
N LEU A 42 -6.95 -12.31 -4.06
CA LEU A 42 -7.66 -11.10 -4.51
C LEU A 42 -8.07 -10.21 -3.31
N PRO A 43 -7.11 -9.68 -2.52
CA PRO A 43 -7.41 -8.88 -1.34
C PRO A 43 -7.93 -7.47 -1.66
N GLU A 44 -8.92 -6.99 -0.90
CA GLU A 44 -9.49 -5.63 -1.02
C GLU A 44 -9.49 -4.88 0.33
N TRP A 45 -8.43 -4.11 0.63
CA TRP A 45 -8.30 -3.41 1.92
C TRP A 45 -9.13 -2.13 2.02
N ASN A 46 -9.29 -1.39 0.93
CA ASN A 46 -9.95 -0.07 0.92
C ASN A 46 -9.49 0.90 2.03
N GLN A 47 -8.19 0.85 2.38
CA GLN A 47 -7.64 1.62 3.49
C GLN A 47 -6.96 2.91 3.02
N VAL A 48 -7.17 3.99 3.77
CA VAL A 48 -6.55 5.30 3.50
C VAL A 48 -5.52 5.60 4.57
N PHE A 49 -4.30 5.92 4.14
CA PHE A 49 -3.23 6.45 4.96
C PHE A 49 -3.11 7.96 4.69
N ALA A 50 -3.33 8.76 5.72
CA ALA A 50 -3.14 10.20 5.69
C ALA A 50 -1.77 10.56 6.27
N PHE A 51 -1.06 11.45 5.59
CA PHE A 51 0.27 11.91 5.97
C PHE A 51 0.23 13.43 6.05
N THR A 52 0.73 13.98 7.15
CA THR A 52 0.81 15.42 7.33
C THR A 52 2.08 15.94 6.67
N LYS A 53 1.99 16.99 5.84
CA LYS A 53 3.12 17.54 5.08
C LYS A 53 4.28 17.96 6.00
N GLU A 54 3.98 18.52 7.18
CA GLU A 54 5.01 18.90 8.16
C GLU A 54 5.81 17.71 8.73
N ARG A 55 5.27 16.49 8.68
CA ARG A 55 5.91 15.28 9.23
C ARG A 55 6.59 14.41 8.16
N ILE A 56 6.43 14.77 6.89
CA ILE A 56 7.02 14.03 5.77
C ILE A 56 8.47 14.50 5.60
N GLN A 57 9.42 13.64 5.96
CA GLN A 57 10.87 13.91 5.88
C GLN A 57 11.52 13.37 4.59
N SER A 58 10.73 12.75 3.71
CA SER A 58 11.19 12.16 2.45
C SER A 58 10.12 12.32 1.39
N SER A 59 10.52 12.57 0.13
CA SER A 59 9.61 12.55 -1.02
C SER A 59 9.37 11.14 -1.57
N VAL A 60 10.03 10.12 -1.01
CA VAL A 60 9.94 8.74 -1.52
C VAL A 60 8.89 7.97 -0.73
N LEU A 61 7.81 7.59 -1.42
CA LEU A 61 6.76 6.72 -0.93
C LEU A 61 7.04 5.28 -1.37
N GLU A 62 7.27 4.39 -0.41
CA GLU A 62 7.44 2.97 -0.67
C GLU A 62 6.19 2.20 -0.24
N VAL A 63 5.69 1.32 -1.11
CA VAL A 63 4.56 0.45 -0.81
C VAL A 63 5.03 -0.98 -0.98
N PHE A 64 4.96 -1.77 0.09
CA PHE A 64 5.35 -3.18 0.12
C PHE A 64 4.10 -4.04 0.26
N VAL A 65 4.02 -5.10 -0.53
CA VAL A 65 3.03 -6.17 -0.38
C VAL A 65 3.75 -7.36 0.24
N LYS A 66 3.19 -7.89 1.33
CA LYS A 66 3.77 -9.00 2.09
C LYS A 66 2.69 -10.00 2.44
N ASP A 67 3.08 -11.25 2.60
CA ASP A 67 2.22 -12.31 3.08
C ASP A 67 2.46 -12.54 4.57
N LYS A 68 1.39 -12.63 5.36
CA LYS A 68 1.49 -12.87 6.80
C LYS A 68 1.71 -14.37 7.03
N GLU A 69 2.94 -14.73 7.42
CA GLU A 69 3.25 -16.11 7.76
C GLU A 69 3.01 -16.38 9.25
N THR A 70 2.40 -17.54 9.54
CA THR A 70 2.11 -17.97 10.92
C THR A 70 3.37 -18.51 11.61
N LEU A 71 4.29 -19.07 10.84
CA LEU A 71 5.55 -19.63 11.30
C LEU A 71 6.71 -18.99 10.54
N GLY A 72 7.49 -18.16 11.22
CA GLY A 72 8.69 -17.54 10.65
C GLY A 72 8.50 -16.07 10.24
N ARG A 73 9.21 -15.65 9.20
CA ARG A 73 9.20 -14.27 8.70
C ARG A 73 8.14 -14.15 7.60
N ASP A 74 7.38 -13.06 7.63
CA ASP A 74 6.45 -12.68 6.56
C ASP A 74 7.13 -12.67 5.17
N ASP A 75 6.50 -13.32 4.19
CA ASP A 75 7.04 -13.41 2.82
C ASP A 75 6.88 -12.06 2.10
N PHE A 76 7.92 -11.67 1.36
CA PHE A 76 7.88 -10.44 0.56
C PHE A 76 7.35 -10.77 -0.84
N LEU A 77 6.19 -10.19 -1.18
CA LEU A 77 5.52 -10.45 -2.46
C LEU A 77 5.89 -9.42 -3.53
N GLY A 78 6.15 -8.17 -3.13
CA GLY A 78 6.54 -7.13 -4.07
C GLY A 78 6.60 -5.74 -3.46
N LYS A 79 7.22 -4.80 -4.18
CA LYS A 79 7.24 -3.38 -3.81
C LYS A 79 7.04 -2.48 -5.01
N VAL A 80 6.47 -1.32 -4.76
CA VAL A 80 6.47 -0.19 -5.69
C VAL A 80 6.93 1.05 -4.96
N VAL A 81 7.69 1.89 -5.65
CA VAL A 81 8.25 3.13 -5.12
C VAL A 81 7.76 4.28 -5.98
N PHE A 82 7.32 5.35 -5.34
CA PHE A 82 6.88 6.57 -6.00
C PHE A 82 7.68 7.76 -5.47
N ASP A 83 8.09 8.65 -6.36
CA ASP A 83 8.49 10.00 -5.95
C ASP A 83 7.22 10.88 -5.89
N LEU A 84 6.95 11.43 -4.70
CA LEU A 84 5.84 12.34 -4.48
C LEU A 84 5.94 13.62 -5.34
N ASN A 85 7.14 13.99 -5.79
CA ASN A 85 7.34 15.14 -6.68
C ASN A 85 6.79 14.89 -8.10
N GLU A 86 6.75 13.63 -8.54
CA GLU A 86 6.23 13.24 -9.85
C GLU A 86 4.72 13.00 -9.84
N ILE A 87 4.12 12.90 -8.64
CA ILE A 87 2.68 12.68 -8.49
C ILE A 87 1.96 14.03 -8.62
N PRO A 88 1.15 14.23 -9.68
CA PRO A 88 0.39 15.46 -9.83
C PRO A 88 -0.56 15.61 -8.65
N THR A 89 -0.58 16.80 -8.07
CA THR A 89 -1.57 17.14 -7.06
C THR A 89 -2.95 17.08 -7.70
N ARG A 90 -3.91 16.41 -7.04
CA ARG A 90 -5.30 16.48 -7.49
C ARG A 90 -5.71 17.94 -7.44
N VAL A 91 -5.96 18.51 -8.62
CA VAL A 91 -6.53 19.85 -8.72
C VAL A 91 -7.90 19.81 -8.05
N PRO A 92 -8.19 20.69 -7.07
CA PRO A 92 -9.49 20.68 -6.42
C PRO A 92 -10.61 20.84 -7.46
N PRO A 93 -11.80 20.25 -7.22
CA PRO A 93 -12.91 20.27 -8.18
C PRO A 93 -13.41 21.69 -8.55
N ASN A 94 -13.00 22.72 -7.80
CA ASN A 94 -13.31 24.14 -8.09
C ASN A 94 -12.21 24.84 -8.90
N SER A 95 -11.32 24.11 -9.56
CA SER A 95 -10.33 24.72 -10.45
C SER A 95 -11.01 25.27 -11.71
N PRO A 96 -10.76 26.53 -12.11
CA PRO A 96 -11.31 27.10 -13.34
C PRO A 96 -10.85 26.38 -14.63
N LEU A 97 -9.98 25.37 -14.50
CA LEU A 97 -9.44 24.54 -15.59
C LEU A 97 -10.18 23.20 -15.79
N ALA A 98 -11.25 22.91 -15.04
CA ALA A 98 -12.07 21.73 -15.32
C ALA A 98 -12.90 21.97 -16.61
N PRO A 99 -12.84 21.06 -17.61
CA PRO A 99 -13.67 21.19 -18.81
C PRO A 99 -15.14 21.20 -18.41
N ARG A 100 -15.87 22.21 -18.89
CA ARG A 100 -17.32 22.38 -18.71
C ARG A 100 -18.11 21.34 -19.49
#